data_AF-A0A1G4QD74-F1
#
_entry.id   AF-A0A1G4QD74-F1
#
_cell.length_a   1.000
_cell.length_b   1.000
_cell.length_c   1.000
_cell.angle_alpha   90.00
_cell.angle_beta   90.00
_cell.angle_gamma   90.00
#
_symmetry.space_group_name_H-M   'P 1'
#
loop_
_entity.id
_entity.type
_entity.pdbx_description
1 polymer ?
#
loop_
_entity_poly.entity_id
_entity_poly.type
_entity_poly.pdbx_seq_one_letter_code
_entity_poly.pdbx_strand_id
1 'polypeptide(L)'
;MKNNKFYRLLAAGLISTTVLSAGPVATFAGAPVVAQAASTMDTATEIDLFSGFETTVSKGEVQYYKFYNTTGTAIDLTIGSNDNHIDADVSIMKKINGIYVNVRGYKYKKGSNPEAYYYCLEADKNPYILVVKGSEDEDSETLGITATKLEDPSASLKSGKKVKTGELVSSRIYTKDDRDCYKFNSGKYNLIKIQATSGNWASNIYSVYKNTSGASSSVVGSWNYNSLSSETQTSDYIRLEKNTDYYIDAKLWNGDPEEYSFKILGYVDVENQEKKASVVKMGKSVAGQLEVKDDVDYYKFKATKSGKVKLTASAEEAFFKDVTMDIYKKGSASKLVTTEVKKTATKASFKVKKNKWYVVRITGAAKKAYTFKIK
;
A
#
# COMPACT_ATOMS: atom_id res chain seq x y z
N MET A 1 -42.51 10.96 -30.09
CA MET A 1 -42.00 10.82 -28.71
C MET A 1 -40.47 10.90 -28.74
N LYS A 2 -39.95 11.96 -28.11
CA LYS A 2 -38.60 12.22 -27.58
C LYS A 2 -37.37 12.08 -28.51
N ASN A 3 -37.05 13.22 -29.12
CA ASN A 3 -35.71 13.66 -29.51
C ASN A 3 -34.75 13.66 -28.29
N ASN A 4 -33.61 12.97 -28.37
CA ASN A 4 -32.51 13.16 -27.44
C ASN A 4 -31.52 14.17 -28.02
N LYS A 5 -31.57 15.39 -27.47
CA LYS A 5 -30.58 16.44 -27.69
C LYS A 5 -29.27 16.06 -27.01
N PHE A 6 -28.20 15.96 -27.78
CA PHE A 6 -26.83 16.02 -27.28
C PHE A 6 -26.56 17.43 -26.75
N TYR A 7 -26.26 17.57 -25.46
CA TYR A 7 -25.61 18.78 -24.95
C TYR A 7 -24.10 18.62 -25.11
N ARG A 8 -23.54 19.25 -26.15
CA ARG A 8 -22.13 19.65 -26.19
C ARG A 8 -22.03 20.97 -25.43
N LEU A 9 -21.38 20.97 -24.27
CA LEU A 9 -20.98 22.19 -23.61
C LEU A 9 -19.66 22.67 -24.26
N LEU A 10 -19.78 23.58 -25.22
CA LEU A 10 -18.70 24.45 -25.67
C LEU A 10 -18.64 25.62 -24.69
N ALA A 11 -17.65 25.63 -23.79
CA ALA A 11 -17.27 26.84 -23.06
C ALA A 11 -16.19 27.54 -23.87
N ALA A 12 -16.59 28.67 -24.46
CA ALA A 12 -15.74 29.61 -25.16
C ALA A 12 -14.68 30.20 -24.22
N GLY A 13 -13.51 30.46 -24.80
CA GLY A 13 -12.38 31.04 -24.09
C GLY A 13 -12.66 32.45 -23.59
N LEU A 14 -12.21 32.69 -22.36
CA LEU A 14 -11.68 33.97 -21.95
C LEU A 14 -10.16 33.83 -21.89
N ILE A 15 -9.46 34.46 -22.83
CA ILE A 15 -8.03 34.76 -22.67
C ILE A 15 -7.97 35.87 -21.62
N SER A 16 -7.73 35.49 -20.37
CA SER A 16 -7.31 36.44 -19.35
C SER A 16 -5.82 36.66 -19.55
N THR A 17 -5.46 37.79 -20.14
CA THR A 17 -4.10 38.34 -20.02
C THR A 17 -3.92 38.75 -18.56
N THR A 18 -3.47 37.80 -17.74
CA THR A 18 -2.94 38.13 -16.42
C THR A 18 -1.60 38.78 -16.63
N VAL A 19 -1.56 40.08 -16.35
CA VAL A 19 -0.33 40.80 -16.06
C VAL A 19 0.40 40.00 -14.99
N LEU A 20 1.66 39.63 -15.25
CA LEU A 20 2.59 39.11 -14.25
C LEU A 20 2.79 40.21 -13.19
N SER A 21 1.88 40.32 -12.24
CA SER A 21 2.16 41.03 -11.00
C SER A 21 3.14 40.19 -10.21
N ALA A 22 4.22 40.81 -9.73
CA ALA A 22 5.13 40.23 -8.75
C ALA A 22 4.33 39.41 -7.73
N GLY A 23 4.69 38.14 -7.55
CA GLY A 23 3.98 37.25 -6.63
C GLY A 23 3.90 37.87 -5.23
N PRO A 24 2.86 37.53 -4.45
CA PRO A 24 2.75 38.03 -3.09
C PRO A 24 4.01 37.66 -2.31
N VAL A 25 4.66 38.66 -1.71
CA VAL A 25 5.65 38.45 -0.65
C VAL A 25 5.00 37.53 0.38
N ALA A 26 5.67 36.44 0.74
CA ALA A 26 5.18 35.53 1.77
C ALA A 26 5.06 36.33 3.08
N THR A 27 3.85 36.81 3.39
CA THR A 27 3.56 37.44 4.67
C THR A 27 3.34 36.31 5.68
N PHE A 28 4.36 36.06 6.51
CA PHE A 28 4.26 35.16 7.64
C PHE A 28 3.15 35.65 8.57
N ALA A 29 2.11 34.84 8.78
CA ALA A 29 0.95 35.21 9.58
C ALA A 29 1.26 35.09 11.08
N GLY A 30 1.78 36.17 11.67
CA GLY A 30 2.15 36.27 13.08
C GLY A 30 3.54 36.90 13.22
N ALA A 31 3.79 37.68 14.29
CA ALA A 31 5.12 38.20 14.55
C ALA A 31 6.06 37.02 14.85
N PRO A 32 7.04 36.74 13.99
CA PRO A 32 7.92 35.58 14.17
C PRO A 32 8.77 35.77 15.43
N VAL A 33 8.94 34.70 16.19
CA VAL A 33 9.88 34.68 17.32
C VAL A 33 11.29 34.63 16.74
N VAL A 34 12.08 35.67 16.98
CA VAL A 34 13.51 35.69 16.64
C VAL A 34 14.24 34.78 17.62
N ALA A 35 14.70 33.62 17.15
CA ALA A 35 15.46 32.68 17.96
C ALA A 35 16.95 33.05 17.91
N GLN A 36 17.61 33.17 19.07
CA GLN A 36 19.06 33.34 19.10
C GLN A 36 19.73 32.00 18.76
N ALA A 37 20.46 31.95 17.64
CA ALA A 37 21.16 30.75 17.20
C ALA A 37 22.24 30.30 18.19
N ALA A 38 22.44 28.98 18.27
CA ALA A 38 23.62 28.42 18.90
C ALA A 38 24.73 28.19 17.87
N SER A 39 25.99 28.19 18.33
CA SER A 39 27.18 27.95 17.50
C SER A 39 27.63 26.49 17.42
N THR A 40 26.96 25.57 18.13
CA THR A 40 27.24 24.12 18.05
C THR A 40 25.95 23.29 18.07
N MET A 41 25.99 22.08 17.51
CA MET A 41 24.84 21.15 17.51
C MET A 41 24.45 20.67 18.91
N ASP A 42 25.41 20.53 19.85
CA ASP A 42 25.14 20.07 21.21
C ASP A 42 24.45 21.16 22.07
N THR A 43 24.65 22.42 21.71
CA THR A 43 24.06 23.59 22.38
C THR A 43 22.89 24.20 21.59
N ALA A 44 22.39 23.49 20.57
CA ALA A 44 21.36 23.99 19.66
C ALA A 44 20.13 24.58 20.38
N THR A 45 19.66 25.72 19.88
CA THR A 45 18.54 26.47 20.46
C THR A 45 17.23 25.73 20.21
N GLU A 46 16.43 25.52 21.26
CA GLU A 46 15.14 24.87 21.12
C GLU A 46 14.13 25.76 20.39
N ILE A 47 13.48 25.22 19.36
CA ILE A 47 12.47 25.91 18.58
C ILE A 47 11.18 25.09 18.49
N ASP A 48 10.06 25.78 18.38
CA ASP A 48 8.82 25.17 17.88
C ASP A 48 8.75 25.35 16.36
N LEU A 49 9.27 24.36 15.65
CA LEU A 49 9.35 24.37 14.19
C LEU A 49 7.98 24.54 13.50
N PHE A 50 6.89 24.12 14.14
CA PHE A 50 5.54 24.15 13.56
C PHE A 50 4.84 25.50 13.74
N SER A 51 5.27 26.30 14.71
CA SER A 51 4.81 27.70 14.87
C SER A 51 5.54 28.65 13.91
N GLY A 52 6.63 28.19 13.29
CA GLY A 52 7.48 29.01 12.44
C GLY A 52 8.42 29.92 13.23
N PHE A 53 9.54 30.29 12.63
CA PHE A 53 10.48 31.25 13.20
C PHE A 53 11.27 31.96 12.10
N GLU A 54 11.88 33.09 12.45
CA GLU A 54 12.82 33.79 11.59
C GLU A 54 14.23 33.69 12.15
N THR A 55 15.20 33.61 11.25
CA THR A 55 16.61 33.79 11.58
C THR A 55 17.35 34.57 10.51
N THR A 56 18.35 35.34 10.92
CA THR A 56 19.31 35.96 10.02
C THR A 56 20.63 35.23 10.15
N VAL A 57 21.17 34.77 9.02
CA VAL A 57 22.45 34.07 8.96
C VAL A 57 23.43 34.90 8.13
N SER A 58 24.62 35.14 8.67
CA SER A 58 25.68 35.87 7.97
C SER A 58 26.51 34.96 7.06
N LYS A 59 27.29 35.58 6.16
CA LYS A 59 28.23 34.91 5.26
C LYS A 59 29.08 33.85 5.96
N GLY A 60 29.00 32.60 5.52
CA GLY A 60 29.73 31.47 6.07
C GLY A 60 29.38 31.07 7.52
N GLU A 61 28.40 31.73 8.14
CA GLU A 61 27.92 31.38 9.48
C GLU A 61 27.14 30.07 9.44
N VAL A 62 27.22 29.27 10.51
CA VAL A 62 26.38 28.10 10.70
C VAL A 62 25.63 28.22 12.01
N GLN A 63 24.31 28.08 11.93
CA GLN A 63 23.39 28.18 13.04
C GLN A 63 22.70 26.85 13.30
N TYR A 64 22.51 26.53 14.58
CA TYR A 64 21.92 25.26 15.02
C TYR A 64 20.68 25.46 15.88
N TYR A 65 19.60 24.82 15.46
CA TYR A 65 18.33 24.78 16.18
C TYR A 65 17.93 23.33 16.44
N LYS A 66 17.27 23.06 17.56
CA LYS A 66 16.78 21.72 17.90
C LYS A 66 15.26 21.72 18.02
N PHE A 67 14.64 20.66 17.53
CA PHE A 67 13.20 20.45 17.63
C PHE A 67 12.89 18.96 17.83
N TYR A 68 11.68 18.65 18.29
CA TYR A 68 11.26 17.29 18.60
C TYR A 68 10.12 16.85 17.69
N ASN A 69 10.28 15.70 17.01
CA ASN A 69 9.17 15.04 16.32
C ASN A 69 8.67 13.87 17.16
N THR A 70 7.78 14.16 18.10
CA THR A 70 7.25 13.16 19.04
C THR A 70 6.22 12.23 18.40
N THR A 71 5.71 12.56 17.23
CA THR A 71 4.64 11.79 16.55
C THR A 71 5.11 10.92 15.40
N GLY A 72 6.35 11.11 14.93
CA GLY A 72 6.94 10.30 13.85
C GLY A 72 6.26 10.46 12.51
N THR A 73 5.86 11.69 12.23
CA THR A 73 5.22 12.07 10.97
C THR A 73 6.25 12.67 10.02
N ALA A 74 6.04 12.49 8.71
CA ALA A 74 6.66 13.36 7.71
C ALA A 74 6.39 14.84 8.02
N ILE A 75 7.37 15.67 7.71
CA ILE A 75 7.25 17.12 7.76
C ILE A 75 7.53 17.71 6.38
N ASP A 76 6.75 18.75 6.07
CA ASP A 76 6.98 19.63 4.94
C ASP A 76 7.64 20.90 5.47
N LEU A 77 8.94 21.04 5.24
CA LEU A 77 9.72 22.21 5.65
C LEU A 77 9.69 23.24 4.52
N THR A 78 9.07 24.38 4.78
CA THR A 78 9.04 25.53 3.87
C THR A 78 9.99 26.61 4.39
N ILE A 79 10.90 27.03 3.52
CA ILE A 79 11.90 28.08 3.80
C ILE A 79 11.64 29.20 2.81
N GLY A 80 11.42 30.40 3.32
CA GLY A 80 11.32 31.62 2.52
C GLY A 80 12.40 32.61 2.92
N SER A 81 12.83 33.45 1.97
CA SER A 81 13.69 34.61 2.23
C SER A 81 12.94 35.91 1.93
N ASN A 82 13.37 37.00 2.55
CA ASN A 82 12.82 38.34 2.33
C ASN A 82 13.23 38.97 0.97
N ASP A 83 14.31 38.53 0.35
CA ASP A 83 14.86 39.08 -0.90
C ASP A 83 14.44 38.30 -2.18
N ASN A 84 13.57 37.29 -2.03
CA ASN A 84 13.11 36.40 -3.11
C ASN A 84 14.17 35.47 -3.72
N HIS A 85 15.31 35.35 -3.06
CA HIS A 85 16.34 34.36 -3.36
C HIS A 85 16.70 33.59 -2.09
N ILE A 86 17.10 32.32 -2.20
CA ILE A 86 17.54 31.55 -1.04
C ILE A 86 18.93 31.02 -1.34
N ASP A 87 19.94 31.60 -0.69
CA ASP A 87 21.34 31.21 -0.86
C ASP A 87 21.86 30.40 0.34
N ALA A 88 21.16 30.47 1.48
CA ALA A 88 21.45 29.64 2.63
C ALA A 88 21.13 28.16 2.39
N ASP A 89 22.06 27.30 2.82
CA ASP A 89 21.89 25.86 2.84
C ASP A 89 21.19 25.43 4.12
N VAL A 90 20.05 24.73 4.00
CA VAL A 90 19.29 24.21 5.14
C VAL A 90 19.26 22.70 5.13
N SER A 91 19.58 22.08 6.28
CA SER A 91 19.54 20.63 6.43
C SER A 91 19.09 20.19 7.81
N ILE A 92 18.63 18.94 7.92
CA ILE A 92 18.24 18.34 9.21
C ILE A 92 19.24 17.22 9.55
N MET A 93 19.68 17.18 10.80
CA MET A 93 20.61 16.18 11.33
C MET A 93 19.95 15.42 12.50
N LYS A 94 20.37 14.17 12.70
CA LYS A 94 19.95 13.31 13.83
C LYS A 94 21.19 12.74 14.52
N LYS A 95 21.20 12.68 15.86
CA LYS A 95 22.29 12.06 16.62
C LYS A 95 22.07 10.56 16.74
N ILE A 96 22.98 9.76 16.19
CA ILE A 96 22.97 8.29 16.24
C ILE A 96 24.30 7.82 16.82
N ASN A 97 24.26 7.08 17.93
CA ASN A 97 25.44 6.58 18.63
C ASN A 97 26.49 7.69 18.91
N GLY A 98 26.02 8.89 19.27
CA GLY A 98 26.87 10.04 19.56
C GLY A 98 27.32 10.86 18.34
N ILE A 99 27.01 10.43 17.12
CA ILE A 99 27.43 11.09 15.87
C ILE A 99 26.21 11.73 15.20
N TYR A 100 26.34 12.97 14.74
CA TYR A 100 25.30 13.63 13.94
C TYR A 100 25.36 13.15 12.49
N VAL A 101 24.26 12.61 12.00
CA VAL A 101 24.09 12.17 10.62
C VAL A 101 23.05 13.03 9.92
N ASN A 102 23.29 13.36 8.65
CA ASN A 102 22.32 14.08 7.84
C ASN A 102 21.09 13.21 7.58
N VAL A 103 19.92 13.77 7.87
CA VAL A 103 18.65 13.19 7.48
C VAL A 103 18.36 13.68 6.07
N ARG A 104 18.29 12.75 5.12
CA ARG A 104 18.06 13.08 3.72
C ARG A 104 16.69 13.73 3.55
N GLY A 105 16.69 15.00 3.14
CA GLY A 105 15.51 15.70 2.66
C GLY A 105 15.40 15.65 1.14
N TYR A 106 14.19 15.86 0.62
CA TYR A 106 13.92 15.95 -0.82
C TYR A 106 13.30 17.31 -1.14
N LYS A 107 14.02 18.13 -1.89
CA LYS A 107 13.52 19.40 -2.43
C LYS A 107 12.53 19.11 -3.55
N TYR A 108 11.30 19.61 -3.45
CA TYR A 108 10.23 19.18 -4.36
C TYR A 108 9.41 20.33 -4.97
N LYS A 109 9.45 21.54 -4.41
CA LYS A 109 8.80 22.71 -4.99
C LYS A 109 9.81 23.50 -5.81
N LYS A 110 9.53 23.65 -7.10
CA LYS A 110 10.39 24.31 -8.09
C LYS A 110 9.95 25.78 -8.24
N GLY A 111 10.43 26.62 -7.33
CA GLY A 111 10.33 28.09 -7.35
C GLY A 111 11.53 28.69 -6.61
N SER A 112 11.86 29.96 -6.86
CA SER A 112 13.02 30.61 -6.21
C SER A 112 12.77 31.02 -4.75
N ASN A 113 11.50 31.23 -4.38
CA ASN A 113 11.07 31.58 -3.03
C ASN A 113 9.54 31.38 -2.90
N PRO A 114 9.03 30.62 -1.92
CA PRO A 114 9.76 29.80 -0.95
C PRO A 114 10.25 28.47 -1.55
N GLU A 115 11.35 27.97 -1.01
CA GLU A 115 11.79 26.59 -1.21
C GLU A 115 11.07 25.64 -0.24
N ALA A 116 10.81 24.41 -0.70
CA ALA A 116 10.15 23.41 0.13
C ALA A 116 10.85 22.05 0.04
N TYR A 117 11.03 21.45 1.21
CA TYR A 117 11.74 20.20 1.44
C TYR A 117 10.86 19.22 2.22
N TYR A 118 10.78 17.98 1.76
CA TYR A 118 10.15 16.91 2.51
C TYR A 118 11.18 16.14 3.33
N TYR A 119 10.83 15.85 4.59
CA TYR A 119 11.60 14.98 5.47
C TYR A 119 10.69 13.95 6.13
N CYS A 120 11.02 12.66 5.99
CA CYS A 120 10.40 11.58 6.76
C CYS A 120 11.18 11.41 8.07
N LEU A 121 10.65 11.97 9.15
CA LEU A 121 11.31 11.96 10.46
C LEU A 121 10.64 10.91 11.35
N GLU A 122 11.38 9.92 11.82
CA GLU A 122 10.87 8.93 12.77
C GLU A 122 10.49 9.57 14.10
N ALA A 123 9.54 8.97 14.81
CA ALA A 123 9.19 9.36 16.17
C ALA A 123 10.42 9.16 17.05
N ASP A 124 10.95 10.24 17.61
CA ASP A 124 12.13 10.17 18.46
C ASP A 124 11.95 11.04 19.69
N LYS A 125 12.49 10.55 20.81
CA LYS A 125 12.60 11.32 22.05
C LYS A 125 13.83 12.24 22.00
N ASN A 126 14.81 11.92 21.16
CA ASN A 126 15.96 12.77 20.91
C ASN A 126 15.60 13.87 19.92
N PRO A 127 16.18 15.08 20.07
CA PRO A 127 15.91 16.16 19.14
C PRO A 127 16.57 15.90 17.78
N TYR A 128 15.94 16.42 16.74
CA TYR A 128 16.56 16.68 15.46
C TYR A 128 17.21 18.06 15.48
N ILE A 129 18.30 18.23 14.73
CA ILE A 129 18.98 19.51 14.61
C ILE A 129 18.73 20.08 13.22
N LEU A 130 18.07 21.23 13.16
CA LEU A 130 18.02 22.05 11.95
C LEU A 130 19.31 22.87 11.87
N VAL A 131 20.03 22.72 10.76
CA VAL A 131 21.26 23.42 10.45
C VAL A 131 20.95 24.42 9.36
N VAL A 132 21.26 25.69 9.60
CA VAL A 132 21.16 26.77 8.63
C VAL A 132 22.57 27.29 8.40
N LYS A 133 23.09 27.15 7.18
CA LYS A 133 24.40 27.64 6.78
C LYS A 133 24.22 28.82 5.83
N GLY A 134 24.80 29.97 6.17
CA GLY A 134 24.80 31.13 5.29
C GLY A 134 25.63 30.91 4.04
N SER A 135 25.26 31.61 2.98
CA SER A 135 25.99 31.62 1.70
C SER A 135 27.44 32.02 1.87
N GLU A 136 28.29 31.60 0.94
CA GLU A 136 29.66 32.12 0.80
C GLU A 136 29.68 33.43 0.01
N ASP A 137 28.57 33.84 -0.58
CA ASP A 137 28.48 34.98 -1.50
C ASP A 137 27.82 36.20 -0.84
N GLU A 138 26.69 36.03 -0.15
CA GLU A 138 25.92 37.12 0.50
C GLU A 138 26.40 37.46 1.92
N ASP A 139 26.37 38.74 2.29
CA ASP A 139 26.82 39.22 3.61
C ASP A 139 25.89 38.73 4.74
N SER A 140 24.59 38.69 4.48
CA SER A 140 23.58 38.15 5.39
C SER A 140 22.25 37.91 4.69
N GLU A 141 21.54 36.86 5.10
CA GLU A 141 20.21 36.51 4.59
C GLU A 141 19.24 36.30 5.76
N THR A 142 17.98 36.76 5.64
CA THR A 142 16.94 36.50 6.65
C THR A 142 15.93 35.50 6.13
N LEU A 143 15.87 34.36 6.80
CA LEU A 143 15.02 33.23 6.47
C LEU A 143 13.82 33.18 7.39
N GLY A 144 12.62 33.04 6.82
CA GLY A 144 11.44 32.54 7.52
C GLY A 144 11.29 31.04 7.28
N ILE A 145 11.32 30.27 8.37
CA ILE A 145 11.28 28.81 8.35
C ILE A 145 10.01 28.34 9.02
N THR A 146 9.25 27.50 8.34
CA THR A 146 8.02 26.89 8.85
C THR A 146 8.01 25.40 8.52
N ALA A 147 7.42 24.57 9.39
CA ALA A 147 7.11 23.20 9.04
C ALA A 147 5.61 22.93 9.16
N THR A 148 5.08 22.18 8.20
CA THR A 148 3.74 21.60 8.31
C THR A 148 3.87 20.12 8.61
N LYS A 149 3.13 19.67 9.62
CA LYS A 149 3.01 18.25 9.91
C LYS A 149 2.14 17.58 8.86
N LEU A 150 2.62 16.48 8.29
CA LEU A 150 1.86 15.69 7.33
C LEU A 150 1.28 14.47 8.05
N GLU A 151 0.05 14.08 7.70
CA GLU A 151 -0.47 12.79 8.14
C GLU A 151 0.25 11.70 7.37
N ASP A 152 1.09 10.95 8.08
CA ASP A 152 1.98 9.95 7.49
C ASP A 152 1.76 8.60 8.20
N PRO A 153 1.40 7.53 7.47
CA PRO A 153 1.38 6.19 8.03
C PRO A 153 2.74 5.82 8.63
N SER A 154 2.72 4.99 9.68
CA SER A 154 3.98 4.58 10.31
C SER A 154 4.83 3.74 9.35
N ALA A 155 6.14 4.02 9.27
CA ALA A 155 7.12 3.18 8.56
C ALA A 155 7.42 1.82 9.21
N SER A 156 6.93 1.58 10.42
CA SER A 156 7.05 0.30 11.11
C SER A 156 5.80 -0.56 10.89
N LEU A 157 6.01 -1.81 10.47
CA LEU A 157 4.94 -2.82 10.38
C LEU A 157 4.18 -2.96 11.70
N LYS A 158 4.86 -2.94 12.86
CA LYS A 158 4.22 -3.14 14.18
C LYS A 158 3.20 -2.05 14.51
N SER A 159 3.44 -0.83 14.06
CA SER A 159 2.65 0.36 14.34
C SER A 159 1.83 0.83 13.14
N GLY A 160 1.73 0.01 12.09
CA GLY A 160 1.03 0.36 10.87
C GLY A 160 -0.43 0.76 11.10
N LYS A 161 -0.89 1.75 10.32
CA LYS A 161 -2.24 2.32 10.42
C LYS A 161 -3.28 1.23 10.16
N LYS A 162 -4.27 1.09 11.04
CA LYS A 162 -5.33 0.08 10.90
C LYS A 162 -6.28 0.48 9.78
N VAL A 163 -6.58 -0.45 8.88
CA VAL A 163 -7.50 -0.25 7.73
C VAL A 163 -8.44 -1.44 7.58
N LYS A 164 -9.61 -1.22 6.97
CA LYS A 164 -10.63 -2.25 6.75
C LYS A 164 -10.72 -2.66 5.29
N THR A 165 -11.17 -3.89 5.04
CA THR A 165 -11.55 -4.32 3.69
C THR A 165 -12.66 -3.42 3.12
N GLY A 166 -12.49 -2.97 1.88
CA GLY A 166 -13.39 -2.07 1.16
C GLY A 166 -13.15 -0.58 1.39
N GLU A 167 -12.36 -0.21 2.41
CA GLU A 167 -11.98 1.17 2.69
C GLU A 167 -11.01 1.68 1.62
N LEU A 168 -11.26 2.88 1.10
CA LEU A 168 -10.29 3.60 0.28
C LEU A 168 -9.27 4.25 1.20
N VAL A 169 -8.02 3.85 1.06
CA VAL A 169 -6.88 4.48 1.70
C VAL A 169 -6.22 5.39 0.68
N SER A 170 -5.94 6.62 1.07
CA SER A 170 -5.12 7.56 0.29
C SER A 170 -4.02 8.10 1.19
N SER A 171 -2.82 8.22 0.63
CA SER A 171 -1.63 8.75 1.31
C SER A 171 -0.64 9.27 0.27
N ARG A 172 0.53 9.68 0.74
CA ARG A 172 1.63 10.11 -0.11
C ARG A 172 2.91 9.48 0.39
N ILE A 173 3.72 8.97 -0.52
CA ILE A 173 5.08 8.53 -0.22
C ILE A 173 6.00 9.68 -0.60
N TYR A 174 6.72 10.22 0.37
CA TYR A 174 7.49 11.44 0.20
C TYR A 174 8.88 11.20 -0.36
N THR A 175 9.46 10.03 -0.09
CA THR A 175 10.83 9.72 -0.51
C THR A 175 10.99 8.25 -0.89
N LYS A 176 12.07 7.89 -1.58
CA LYS A 176 12.37 6.47 -1.88
C LYS A 176 12.63 5.62 -0.62
N ASP A 177 13.01 6.28 0.47
CA ASP A 177 13.32 5.65 1.75
C ASP A 177 12.08 5.66 2.69
N ASP A 178 11.03 6.35 2.26
CA ASP A 178 9.74 6.42 2.94
C ASP A 178 8.94 5.15 2.73
N ARG A 179 8.23 4.75 3.79
CA ARG A 179 7.46 3.52 3.84
C ARG A 179 6.20 3.77 4.63
N ASP A 180 5.09 3.36 4.04
CA ASP A 180 3.79 3.43 4.67
C ASP A 180 3.31 2.03 5.03
N CYS A 181 3.28 1.73 6.33
CA CYS A 181 2.75 0.46 6.81
C CYS A 181 1.29 0.58 7.22
N TYR A 182 0.48 -0.37 6.76
CA TYR A 182 -0.91 -0.55 7.15
C TYR A 182 -1.14 -1.93 7.74
N LYS A 183 -2.14 -2.05 8.59
CA LYS A 183 -2.56 -3.32 9.22
C LYS A 183 -4.03 -3.59 8.94
N PHE A 184 -4.35 -4.81 8.49
CA PHE A 184 -5.73 -5.26 8.33
C PHE A 184 -5.92 -6.69 8.84
N ASN A 185 -7.16 -7.06 9.16
CA ASN A 185 -7.53 -8.44 9.49
C ASN A 185 -8.33 -9.04 8.33
N SER A 186 -8.01 -10.27 7.93
CA SER A 186 -8.68 -10.95 6.80
C SER A 186 -10.15 -11.30 7.10
N GLY A 187 -10.55 -11.36 8.37
CA GLY A 187 -11.92 -11.68 8.78
C GLY A 187 -12.43 -12.97 8.14
N LYS A 188 -13.61 -12.92 7.52
CA LYS A 188 -14.18 -14.08 6.81
C LYS A 188 -13.51 -14.39 5.47
N TYR A 189 -12.69 -13.48 4.95
CA TYR A 189 -12.11 -13.57 3.62
C TYR A 189 -10.85 -14.44 3.64
N ASN A 190 -10.73 -15.33 2.65
CA ASN A 190 -9.54 -16.16 2.40
C ASN A 190 -8.92 -15.88 1.04
N LEU A 191 -9.45 -14.91 0.30
CA LEU A 191 -8.92 -14.45 -0.96
C LEU A 191 -9.00 -12.93 -0.97
N ILE A 192 -7.87 -12.26 -1.19
CA ILE A 192 -7.77 -10.80 -1.19
C ILE A 192 -7.24 -10.33 -2.54
N LYS A 193 -7.68 -9.15 -2.96
CA LYS A 193 -7.14 -8.39 -4.10
C LYS A 193 -6.86 -6.96 -3.65
N ILE A 194 -5.73 -6.38 -4.06
CA ILE A 194 -5.40 -4.98 -3.84
C ILE A 194 -5.72 -4.22 -5.12
N GLN A 195 -6.59 -3.23 -5.02
CA GLN A 195 -6.87 -2.29 -6.10
C GLN A 195 -6.18 -0.99 -5.77
N ALA A 196 -5.19 -0.58 -6.54
CA ALA A 196 -4.35 0.60 -6.26
C ALA A 196 -4.35 1.58 -7.42
N THR A 197 -4.13 2.85 -7.10
CA THR A 197 -3.89 3.93 -8.05
C THR A 197 -2.65 4.69 -7.59
N SER A 198 -1.79 5.05 -8.52
CA SER A 198 -0.53 5.76 -8.33
C SER A 198 -0.53 7.06 -9.16
N GLY A 199 0.15 8.10 -8.68
CA GLY A 199 0.47 9.32 -9.43
C GLY A 199 1.49 9.06 -10.55
N ASN A 200 1.90 10.09 -11.30
CA ASN A 200 2.68 9.91 -12.52
C ASN A 200 4.12 9.44 -12.27
N TRP A 201 4.55 8.45 -13.06
CA TRP A 201 5.96 8.04 -13.32
C TRP A 201 6.71 7.24 -12.26
N ALA A 202 6.18 7.03 -11.04
CA ALA A 202 6.82 6.14 -10.08
C ALA A 202 6.20 4.74 -10.07
N SER A 203 7.00 3.75 -9.69
CA SER A 203 6.52 2.38 -9.46
C SER A 203 6.27 2.18 -7.96
N ASN A 204 5.01 2.24 -7.54
CA ASN A 204 4.64 1.89 -6.17
C ASN A 204 4.69 0.38 -5.98
N ILE A 205 5.36 -0.05 -4.92
CA ILE A 205 5.45 -1.44 -4.53
C ILE A 205 4.52 -1.66 -3.35
N TYR A 206 3.58 -2.58 -3.51
CA TYR A 206 2.74 -3.05 -2.41
C TYR A 206 3.15 -4.47 -2.08
N SER A 207 3.66 -4.66 -0.88
CA SER A 207 3.99 -5.99 -0.35
C SER A 207 3.06 -6.32 0.82
N VAL A 208 2.46 -7.51 0.76
CA VAL A 208 1.61 -8.03 1.84
C VAL A 208 2.41 -9.01 2.67
N TYR A 209 2.40 -8.82 3.97
CA TYR A 209 3.12 -9.64 4.93
C TYR A 209 2.16 -10.34 5.88
N LYS A 210 2.43 -11.61 6.16
CA LYS A 210 1.91 -12.29 7.34
C LYS A 210 2.86 -12.00 8.51
N ASN A 211 2.32 -11.50 9.62
CA ASN A 211 3.09 -11.41 10.85
C ASN A 211 3.24 -12.81 11.43
N THR A 212 4.48 -13.29 11.51
CA THR A 212 4.79 -14.49 12.27
C THR A 212 5.28 -14.05 13.64
N SER A 213 4.77 -14.69 14.70
CA SER A 213 5.13 -14.35 16.08
C SER A 213 6.65 -14.24 16.25
N GLY A 214 7.12 -13.05 16.63
CA GLY A 214 8.54 -12.74 16.87
C GLY A 214 9.23 -12.11 15.66
N ALA A 215 9.22 -10.77 15.56
CA ALA A 215 9.98 -9.89 14.65
C ALA A 215 10.08 -10.25 13.14
N SER A 216 9.50 -11.36 12.71
CA SER A 216 9.69 -11.96 11.39
C SER A 216 8.40 -11.83 10.61
N SER A 217 8.49 -11.23 9.43
CA SER A 217 7.38 -11.10 8.49
C SER A 217 7.70 -11.93 7.24
N SER A 218 6.74 -12.73 6.78
CA SER A 218 6.86 -13.45 5.51
C SER A 218 6.02 -12.75 4.46
N VAL A 219 6.63 -12.41 3.32
CA VAL A 219 5.90 -11.87 2.15
C VAL A 219 4.96 -12.95 1.63
N VAL A 220 3.66 -12.64 1.54
CA VAL A 220 2.64 -13.52 0.96
C VAL A 220 2.19 -13.06 -0.43
N GLY A 221 2.51 -11.82 -0.80
CA GLY A 221 2.30 -11.27 -2.14
C GLY A 221 3.04 -9.95 -2.30
N SER A 222 3.51 -9.65 -3.52
CA SER A 222 4.12 -8.37 -3.84
C SER A 222 3.80 -7.99 -5.27
N TRP A 223 3.44 -6.73 -5.49
CA TRP A 223 3.14 -6.19 -6.81
C TRP A 223 3.82 -4.85 -6.99
N ASN A 224 4.41 -4.67 -8.17
CA ASN A 224 4.93 -3.41 -8.63
C ASN A 224 3.89 -2.84 -9.59
N TYR A 225 3.30 -1.70 -9.24
CA TYR A 225 2.40 -0.98 -10.14
C TYR A 225 3.17 0.15 -10.78
N ASN A 226 3.24 0.15 -12.11
CA ASN A 226 3.95 1.17 -12.86
C ASN A 226 2.93 2.14 -13.48
N SER A 227 3.05 3.42 -13.13
CA SER A 227 2.13 4.47 -13.52
C SER A 227 2.46 5.11 -14.87
N LEU A 228 2.33 4.34 -15.95
CA LEU A 228 2.35 4.92 -17.30
C LEU A 228 0.97 5.45 -17.75
N SER A 229 -0.06 5.28 -16.91
CA SER A 229 -1.39 5.87 -17.09
C SER A 229 -2.05 6.07 -15.72
N SER A 230 -2.90 7.11 -15.59
CA SER A 230 -3.73 7.40 -14.40
C SER A 230 -4.83 6.35 -14.15
N GLU A 231 -4.63 5.13 -14.63
CA GLU A 231 -5.60 4.04 -14.58
C GLU A 231 -5.48 3.28 -13.26
N THR A 232 -6.64 2.87 -12.73
CA THR A 232 -6.69 1.98 -11.58
C THR A 232 -6.06 0.63 -11.91
N GLN A 233 -5.02 0.27 -11.18
CA GLN A 233 -4.35 -1.02 -11.30
C GLN A 233 -4.88 -1.98 -10.24
N THR A 234 -4.88 -3.27 -10.54
CA THR A 234 -5.36 -4.27 -9.59
C THR A 234 -4.43 -5.48 -9.56
N SER A 235 -4.12 -5.96 -8.36
CA SER A 235 -3.26 -7.11 -8.12
C SER A 235 -3.89 -8.38 -8.69
N ASP A 236 -3.10 -9.44 -8.80
CA ASP A 236 -3.69 -10.78 -8.77
C ASP A 236 -4.24 -11.10 -7.37
N TYR A 237 -5.09 -12.12 -7.30
CA TYR A 237 -5.59 -12.60 -6.02
C TYR A 237 -4.47 -13.25 -5.18
N ILE A 238 -4.54 -13.07 -3.86
CA ILE A 238 -3.74 -13.83 -2.90
C ILE A 238 -4.62 -14.58 -1.92
N ARG A 239 -4.24 -15.82 -1.64
CA ARG A 239 -4.94 -16.65 -0.66
C ARG A 239 -4.38 -16.40 0.73
N LEU A 240 -5.26 -16.07 1.67
CA LEU A 240 -4.92 -15.76 3.05
C LEU A 240 -5.66 -16.69 4.02
N GLU A 241 -5.09 -16.88 5.21
CA GLU A 241 -5.83 -17.47 6.33
C GLU A 241 -6.90 -16.50 6.85
N LYS A 242 -8.11 -17.01 7.09
CA LYS A 242 -9.22 -16.26 7.70
C LYS A 242 -8.88 -15.82 9.12
N ASN A 243 -9.50 -14.73 9.58
CA ASN A 243 -9.36 -14.13 10.91
C ASN A 243 -7.89 -13.94 11.35
N THR A 244 -7.01 -13.56 10.41
CA THR A 244 -5.58 -13.39 10.65
C THR A 244 -5.16 -11.97 10.32
N ASP A 245 -4.24 -11.42 11.10
CA ASP A 245 -3.67 -10.09 10.89
C ASP A 245 -2.59 -10.11 9.81
N TYR A 246 -2.69 -9.17 8.87
CA TYR A 246 -1.74 -8.94 7.79
C TYR A 246 -1.36 -7.47 7.72
N TYR A 247 -0.26 -7.22 7.02
CA TYR A 247 0.32 -5.89 6.88
C TYR A 247 0.56 -5.60 5.41
N ILE A 248 0.37 -4.33 5.03
CA ILE A 248 0.73 -3.82 3.71
C ILE A 248 1.89 -2.85 3.93
N ASP A 249 2.98 -3.05 3.22
CA ASP A 249 4.08 -2.10 3.07
C ASP A 249 3.92 -1.44 1.69
N ALA A 250 3.65 -0.13 1.68
CA ALA A 250 3.63 0.68 0.48
C ALA A 250 4.91 1.52 0.44
N LYS A 251 5.65 1.44 -0.67
CA LYS A 251 6.92 2.16 -0.84
C LYS A 251 7.14 2.53 -2.31
N LEU A 252 7.96 3.56 -2.54
CA LEU A 252 8.44 3.91 -3.87
C LEU A 252 9.58 2.96 -4.28
N TRP A 253 9.55 2.50 -5.53
CA TRP A 253 10.71 1.82 -6.14
C TRP A 253 11.82 2.83 -6.47
N ASN A 254 11.44 3.95 -7.07
CA ASN A 254 12.28 5.09 -7.42
C ASN A 254 11.38 6.30 -7.70
N GLY A 255 11.96 7.50 -7.77
CA GLY A 255 11.26 8.69 -8.26
C GLY A 255 10.98 9.74 -7.19
N ASP A 256 10.18 10.72 -7.61
CA ASP A 256 9.76 11.87 -6.84
C ASP A 256 8.61 11.52 -5.87
N PRO A 257 8.35 12.36 -4.85
CA PRO A 257 7.21 12.20 -3.95
C PRO A 257 5.88 11.97 -4.70
N GLU A 258 5.15 10.90 -4.37
CA GLU A 258 3.95 10.50 -5.11
C GLU A 258 2.75 10.24 -4.20
N GLU A 259 1.58 10.76 -4.60
CA GLU A 259 0.31 10.38 -4.01
C GLU A 259 -0.13 9.00 -4.50
N TYR A 260 -0.70 8.21 -3.60
CA TYR A 260 -1.27 6.93 -3.95
C TYR A 260 -2.56 6.67 -3.21
N SER A 261 -3.32 5.73 -3.73
CA SER A 261 -4.48 5.20 -3.03
C SER A 261 -4.65 3.71 -3.28
N PHE A 262 -5.26 3.01 -2.34
CA PHE A 262 -5.63 1.61 -2.53
C PHE A 262 -6.90 1.20 -1.78
N LYS A 263 -7.50 0.10 -2.24
CA LYS A 263 -8.57 -0.64 -1.57
C LYS A 263 -8.17 -2.10 -1.43
N ILE A 264 -8.44 -2.65 -0.26
CA ILE A 264 -8.35 -4.10 -0.01
C ILE A 264 -9.72 -4.70 -0.32
N LEU A 265 -9.82 -5.53 -1.34
CA LEU A 265 -11.04 -6.26 -1.70
C LEU A 265 -10.97 -7.69 -1.19
N GLY A 266 -11.99 -8.11 -0.45
CA GLY A 266 -12.03 -9.43 0.17
C GLY A 266 -13.13 -10.33 -0.39
N TYR A 267 -12.77 -11.59 -0.65
CA TYR A 267 -13.62 -12.61 -1.24
C TYR A 267 -13.58 -13.88 -0.38
N VAL A 268 -14.72 -14.59 -0.39
CA VAL A 268 -14.82 -15.92 0.23
C VAL A 268 -14.71 -16.94 -0.89
N ASP A 269 -13.59 -17.64 -0.87
CA ASP A 269 -13.27 -18.71 -1.79
C ASP A 269 -13.41 -20.09 -1.11
N VAL A 270 -13.40 -21.15 -1.91
CA VAL A 270 -13.45 -22.53 -1.44
C VAL A 270 -12.23 -22.83 -0.57
N GLU A 271 -12.36 -23.82 0.32
CA GLU A 271 -11.34 -24.14 1.32
C GLU A 271 -10.21 -24.96 0.71
N ASN A 272 -8.96 -24.51 0.94
CA ASN A 272 -7.76 -25.14 0.41
C ASN A 272 -7.14 -26.22 1.31
N GLN A 273 -7.85 -26.62 2.35
CA GLN A 273 -7.43 -27.66 3.28
C GLN A 273 -8.54 -28.69 3.44
N GLU A 274 -8.21 -29.97 3.30
CA GLU A 274 -9.17 -31.08 3.47
C GLU A 274 -9.94 -30.99 4.79
N LYS A 275 -9.25 -30.63 5.89
CA LYS A 275 -9.87 -30.48 7.22
C LYS A 275 -11.02 -29.47 7.23
N LYS A 276 -10.92 -28.41 6.41
CA LYS A 276 -11.90 -27.33 6.28
C LYS A 276 -12.86 -27.52 5.10
N ALA A 277 -12.70 -28.56 4.29
CA ALA A 277 -13.45 -28.80 3.06
C ALA A 277 -14.95 -28.44 3.13
N SER A 278 -15.44 -27.74 2.12
CA SER A 278 -16.81 -27.24 2.01
C SER A 278 -17.82 -28.40 1.87
N VAL A 279 -18.89 -28.40 2.67
CA VAL A 279 -19.91 -29.45 2.60
C VAL A 279 -20.79 -29.25 1.37
N VAL A 280 -20.95 -30.29 0.55
CA VAL A 280 -21.84 -30.28 -0.63
C VAL A 280 -22.91 -31.38 -0.51
N LYS A 281 -24.08 -31.12 -1.10
CA LYS A 281 -25.21 -32.06 -1.10
C LYS A 281 -25.20 -32.88 -2.39
N MET A 282 -25.32 -34.21 -2.26
CA MET A 282 -25.52 -35.10 -3.40
C MET A 282 -26.77 -34.68 -4.21
N GLY A 283 -26.70 -34.82 -5.53
CA GLY A 283 -27.74 -34.45 -6.47
C GLY A 283 -27.77 -32.98 -6.87
N LYS A 284 -27.05 -32.10 -6.17
CA LYS A 284 -26.93 -30.67 -6.52
C LYS A 284 -25.67 -30.42 -7.35
N SER A 285 -25.79 -29.49 -8.29
CA SER A 285 -24.64 -28.98 -9.04
C SER A 285 -23.86 -28.02 -8.14
N VAL A 286 -22.55 -28.11 -8.20
CA VAL A 286 -21.60 -27.23 -7.52
C VAL A 286 -20.79 -26.53 -8.59
N ALA A 287 -20.60 -25.22 -8.44
CA ALA A 287 -19.71 -24.43 -9.27
C ALA A 287 -18.61 -23.85 -8.40
N GLY A 288 -17.42 -23.70 -8.97
CA GLY A 288 -16.27 -23.10 -8.32
C GLY A 288 -15.25 -22.62 -9.35
N GLN A 289 -14.18 -22.00 -8.88
CA GLN A 289 -13.11 -21.48 -9.71
C GLN A 289 -11.80 -21.62 -8.95
N LEU A 290 -10.77 -22.15 -9.61
CA LEU A 290 -9.42 -22.12 -9.07
C LEU A 290 -8.88 -20.71 -9.24
N GLU A 291 -8.77 -19.91 -8.19
CA GLU A 291 -8.56 -18.46 -8.31
C GLU A 291 -7.10 -18.08 -8.48
N VAL A 292 -6.21 -18.82 -7.82
CA VAL A 292 -4.76 -18.54 -7.77
C VAL A 292 -3.92 -19.67 -8.36
N LYS A 293 -2.64 -19.39 -8.58
CA LYS A 293 -1.69 -20.45 -8.99
C LYS A 293 -1.62 -21.50 -7.89
N ASP A 294 -1.61 -22.77 -8.31
CA ASP A 294 -1.56 -23.94 -7.42
C ASP A 294 -2.74 -24.02 -6.44
N ASP A 295 -3.86 -23.38 -6.80
CA ASP A 295 -5.07 -23.46 -6.00
C ASP A 295 -5.60 -24.89 -5.90
N VAL A 296 -6.17 -25.19 -4.74
CA VAL A 296 -6.75 -26.49 -4.44
C VAL A 296 -8.08 -26.26 -3.77
N ASP A 297 -9.15 -26.79 -4.34
CA ASP A 297 -10.47 -26.68 -3.77
C ASP A 297 -10.90 -28.02 -3.16
N TYR A 298 -11.21 -28.00 -1.86
CA TYR A 298 -11.71 -29.16 -1.16
C TYR A 298 -13.21 -29.04 -0.86
N TYR A 299 -13.95 -30.06 -1.30
CA TYR A 299 -15.33 -30.30 -0.90
C TYR A 299 -15.47 -31.63 -0.20
N LYS A 300 -16.57 -31.82 0.55
CA LYS A 300 -16.91 -33.09 1.17
C LYS A 300 -18.40 -33.38 1.12
N PHE A 301 -18.76 -34.65 0.96
CA PHE A 301 -20.16 -35.10 1.00
C PHE A 301 -20.29 -36.39 1.81
N LYS A 302 -21.48 -36.60 2.38
CA LYS A 302 -21.83 -37.82 3.11
C LYS A 302 -22.75 -38.68 2.26
N ALA A 303 -22.37 -39.94 2.02
CA ALA A 303 -23.23 -40.88 1.32
C ALA A 303 -24.38 -41.31 2.25
N THR A 304 -25.63 -41.13 1.83
CA THR A 304 -26.82 -41.52 2.62
C THR A 304 -27.24 -42.96 2.41
N LYS A 305 -26.79 -43.59 1.31
CA LYS A 305 -27.00 -45.00 0.97
C LYS A 305 -25.69 -45.61 0.45
N SER A 306 -25.52 -46.91 0.63
CA SER A 306 -24.44 -47.66 -0.03
C SER A 306 -24.82 -47.88 -1.49
N GLY A 307 -23.85 -47.85 -2.40
CA GLY A 307 -24.13 -48.13 -3.82
C GLY A 307 -23.13 -47.49 -4.76
N LYS A 308 -23.45 -47.57 -6.05
CA LYS A 308 -22.69 -46.91 -7.12
C LYS A 308 -23.20 -45.48 -7.29
N VAL A 309 -22.28 -44.52 -7.20
CA VAL A 309 -22.52 -43.09 -7.38
C VAL A 309 -21.96 -42.66 -8.72
N LYS A 310 -22.62 -41.72 -9.40
CA LYS A 310 -22.19 -41.13 -10.67
C LYS A 310 -21.67 -39.71 -10.43
N LEU A 311 -20.50 -39.43 -10.98
CA LEU A 311 -19.93 -38.09 -11.11
C LEU A 311 -20.24 -37.55 -12.53
N THR A 312 -20.57 -36.27 -12.61
CA THR A 312 -20.52 -35.49 -13.84
C THR A 312 -19.79 -34.20 -13.53
N ALA A 313 -18.77 -33.84 -14.29
CA ALA A 313 -18.01 -32.62 -14.09
C ALA A 313 -17.67 -31.97 -15.43
N SER A 314 -17.51 -30.66 -15.45
CA SER A 314 -16.98 -29.90 -16.59
C SER A 314 -16.12 -28.76 -16.08
N ALA A 315 -15.16 -28.30 -16.88
CA ALA A 315 -14.29 -27.18 -16.57
C ALA A 315 -13.96 -26.41 -17.84
N GLU A 316 -13.58 -25.14 -17.72
CA GLU A 316 -13.10 -24.37 -18.85
C GLU A 316 -11.86 -25.02 -19.48
N GLU A 317 -11.71 -24.89 -20.81
CA GLU A 317 -10.53 -25.36 -21.53
C GLU A 317 -9.25 -24.70 -20.96
N ALA A 318 -8.23 -25.51 -20.75
CA ALA A 318 -6.93 -25.06 -20.28
C ALA A 318 -5.87 -25.25 -21.37
N PHE A 319 -5.00 -24.24 -21.52
CA PHE A 319 -3.89 -24.30 -22.47
C PHE A 319 -2.63 -24.94 -21.84
N PHE A 320 -2.48 -24.84 -20.51
CA PHE A 320 -1.25 -25.23 -19.80
C PHE A 320 -1.43 -26.39 -18.82
N LYS A 321 -2.56 -26.47 -18.11
CA LYS A 321 -2.83 -27.53 -17.12
C LYS A 321 -4.34 -27.71 -16.93
N ASP A 322 -4.82 -28.92 -17.21
CA ASP A 322 -6.21 -29.27 -17.04
C ASP A 322 -6.64 -29.28 -15.56
N VAL A 323 -7.93 -29.03 -15.36
CA VAL A 323 -8.56 -29.24 -14.06
C VAL A 323 -8.60 -30.74 -13.79
N THR A 324 -8.03 -31.17 -12.67
CA THR A 324 -8.07 -32.55 -12.17
C THR A 324 -9.00 -32.62 -10.99
N MET A 325 -9.86 -33.64 -10.97
CA MET A 325 -10.72 -33.97 -9.84
C MET A 325 -10.36 -35.34 -9.27
N ASP A 326 -9.99 -35.34 -7.98
CA ASP A 326 -9.78 -36.54 -7.17
C ASP A 326 -10.96 -36.75 -6.23
N ILE A 327 -11.42 -38.00 -6.09
CA ILE A 327 -12.40 -38.39 -5.07
C ILE A 327 -11.82 -39.52 -4.24
N TYR A 328 -11.87 -39.39 -2.91
CA TYR A 328 -11.42 -40.41 -1.97
C TYR A 328 -12.29 -40.41 -0.72
N LYS A 329 -12.22 -41.51 0.03
CA LYS A 329 -12.86 -41.59 1.34
C LYS A 329 -12.10 -40.69 2.31
N LYS A 330 -12.80 -39.90 3.12
CA LYS A 330 -12.15 -39.02 4.11
C LYS A 330 -11.22 -39.82 5.03
N GLY A 331 -9.97 -39.36 5.20
CA GLY A 331 -8.94 -40.05 5.97
C GLY A 331 -8.30 -41.27 5.27
N SER A 332 -8.50 -41.45 3.96
CA SER A 332 -7.88 -42.49 3.16
C SER A 332 -6.94 -41.88 2.13
N ALA A 333 -5.73 -42.42 1.99
CA ALA A 333 -4.80 -42.02 0.93
C ALA A 333 -5.22 -42.57 -0.46
N SER A 334 -5.96 -43.68 -0.50
CA SER A 334 -6.39 -44.29 -1.76
C SER A 334 -7.49 -43.49 -2.45
N LYS A 335 -7.23 -43.11 -3.70
CA LYS A 335 -8.19 -42.43 -4.59
C LYS A 335 -9.17 -43.44 -5.19
N LEU A 336 -10.45 -43.09 -5.14
CA LEU A 336 -11.56 -43.83 -5.78
C LEU A 336 -11.77 -43.38 -7.23
N VAL A 337 -11.51 -42.10 -7.50
CA VAL A 337 -11.55 -41.48 -8.82
C VAL A 337 -10.40 -40.49 -8.91
N THR A 338 -9.73 -40.48 -10.05
CA THR A 338 -8.90 -39.37 -10.53
C THR A 338 -9.28 -39.16 -11.98
N THR A 339 -9.67 -37.94 -12.34
CA THR A 339 -10.03 -37.63 -13.71
C THR A 339 -9.64 -36.21 -14.08
N GLU A 340 -9.19 -36.05 -15.31
CA GLU A 340 -9.13 -34.76 -15.98
C GLU A 340 -10.57 -34.33 -16.32
N VAL A 341 -10.88 -33.08 -16.01
CA VAL A 341 -12.18 -32.46 -16.22
C VAL A 341 -12.09 -31.57 -17.45
N LYS A 342 -12.78 -31.97 -18.51
CA LYS A 342 -12.78 -31.25 -19.79
C LYS A 342 -13.96 -30.28 -19.87
N LYS A 343 -13.98 -29.47 -20.93
CA LYS A 343 -15.12 -28.59 -21.26
C LYS A 343 -16.38 -29.39 -21.56
N THR A 344 -16.23 -30.49 -22.28
CA THR A 344 -17.29 -31.50 -22.39
C THR A 344 -17.41 -32.28 -21.08
N ALA A 345 -18.64 -32.66 -20.75
CA ALA A 345 -18.93 -33.29 -19.46
C ALA A 345 -18.17 -34.61 -19.27
N THR A 346 -17.19 -34.61 -18.36
CA THR A 346 -16.50 -35.81 -17.86
C THR A 346 -17.45 -36.60 -16.95
N LYS A 347 -17.53 -37.91 -17.15
CA LYS A 347 -18.38 -38.82 -16.35
C LYS A 347 -17.52 -39.90 -15.70
N ALA A 348 -17.76 -40.15 -14.42
CA ALA A 348 -17.13 -41.25 -13.70
C ALA A 348 -18.14 -41.93 -12.76
N SER A 349 -17.79 -43.10 -12.22
CA SER A 349 -18.62 -43.75 -11.21
C SER A 349 -17.78 -44.55 -10.23
N PHE A 350 -18.21 -44.57 -8.97
CA PHE A 350 -17.47 -45.20 -7.88
C PHE A 350 -18.43 -45.74 -6.81
N LYS A 351 -17.96 -46.69 -6.00
CA LYS A 351 -18.76 -47.28 -4.92
C LYS A 351 -18.60 -46.49 -3.62
N VAL A 352 -19.70 -46.27 -2.93
CA VAL A 352 -19.73 -45.66 -1.60
C VAL A 352 -20.43 -46.57 -0.60
N LYS A 353 -20.04 -46.46 0.67
CA LYS A 353 -20.72 -47.02 1.85
C LYS A 353 -21.59 -45.95 2.54
N LYS A 354 -22.79 -46.35 2.97
CA LYS A 354 -23.74 -45.54 3.75
C LYS A 354 -23.06 -44.90 4.97
N ASN A 355 -23.45 -43.67 5.26
CA ASN A 355 -23.01 -42.85 6.39
C ASN A 355 -21.50 -42.57 6.46
N LYS A 356 -20.76 -42.74 5.35
CA LYS A 356 -19.35 -42.37 5.26
C LYS A 356 -19.15 -41.06 4.51
N TRP A 357 -18.10 -40.33 4.88
CA TRP A 357 -17.69 -39.08 4.26
C TRP A 357 -16.66 -39.33 3.16
N TYR A 358 -16.80 -38.59 2.08
CA TYR A 358 -15.90 -38.57 0.93
C TYR A 358 -15.47 -37.14 0.66
N VAL A 359 -14.27 -36.99 0.13
CA VAL A 359 -13.65 -35.72 -0.22
C VAL A 359 -13.56 -35.64 -1.73
N VAL A 360 -13.85 -34.46 -2.26
CA VAL A 360 -13.56 -34.07 -3.64
C VAL A 360 -12.44 -33.04 -3.56
N ARG A 361 -11.32 -33.31 -4.19
CA ARG A 361 -10.18 -32.39 -4.31
C ARG A 361 -10.06 -31.98 -5.77
N ILE A 362 -10.08 -30.69 -6.02
CA ILE A 362 -9.97 -30.12 -7.36
C ILE A 362 -8.69 -29.30 -7.43
N THR A 363 -7.91 -29.49 -8.49
CA THR A 363 -6.62 -28.81 -8.72
C THR A 363 -6.47 -28.49 -10.20
N GLY A 364 -5.69 -27.49 -10.57
CA GLY A 364 -5.53 -27.13 -11.98
C GLY A 364 -4.72 -25.85 -12.16
N ALA A 365 -4.85 -25.23 -13.34
CA ALA A 365 -4.36 -23.87 -13.56
C ALA A 365 -5.26 -22.83 -12.86
N ALA A 366 -4.69 -21.66 -12.56
CA ALA A 366 -5.42 -20.51 -12.01
C ALA A 366 -6.46 -19.98 -13.01
N LYS A 367 -7.45 -19.27 -12.48
CA LYS A 367 -8.59 -18.65 -13.18
C LYS A 367 -9.37 -19.65 -14.03
N LYS A 368 -9.58 -20.86 -13.50
CA LYS A 368 -10.35 -21.92 -14.19
C LYS A 368 -11.64 -22.24 -13.47
N ALA A 369 -12.76 -21.89 -14.11
CA ALA A 369 -14.07 -22.25 -13.62
C ALA A 369 -14.35 -23.74 -13.86
N TYR A 370 -15.07 -24.37 -12.93
CA TYR A 370 -15.53 -25.74 -13.03
C TYR A 370 -16.92 -25.92 -12.45
N THR A 371 -17.58 -26.99 -12.87
CA THR A 371 -18.81 -27.47 -12.27
C THR A 371 -18.74 -28.98 -12.03
N PHE A 372 -19.41 -29.46 -10.98
CA PHE A 372 -19.59 -30.89 -10.77
C PHE A 372 -20.89 -31.24 -10.07
N LYS A 373 -21.34 -32.48 -10.27
CA LYS A 373 -22.52 -33.07 -9.63
C LYS A 373 -22.25 -34.53 -9.32
N ILE A 374 -22.56 -34.92 -8.08
CA ILE A 374 -22.43 -36.28 -7.56
C ILE A 374 -23.83 -36.81 -7.27
N LYS A 375 -24.25 -37.90 -7.93
CA LYS A 375 -25.62 -38.45 -7.82
C LYS A 375 -25.67 -39.95 -7.58
#